data_AF-A0A8T3TK23-F1
#
_entry.id   AF-A0A8T3TK23-F1
#
_cell.length_a   1.000
_cell.length_b   1.000
_cell.length_c   1.000
_cell.angle_alpha   90.00
_cell.angle_beta   90.00
_cell.angle_gamma   90.00
#
_symmetry.space_group_name_H-M   'P 1'
#
loop_
_entity.id
_entity.type
_entity.pdbx_description
1 polymer ?
#
loop_
_entity_poly.entity_id
_entity_poly.type
_entity_poly.pdbx_seq_one_letter_code
_entity_poly.pdbx_strand_id
1 'polypeptide(L)' 'ELEAATETDRYIAWPGQALSYMTGQREIEALRRLLEERDGDRFDLSAFHDEVLGHGTLPLATLRRELPKWVKPRDA' A
#
# COMPACT_ATOMS: atom_id res chain seq x y z
N GLU A 1 -5.43 14.74 26.50
CA GLU A 1 -4.09 15.26 26.83
C GLU A 1 -3.06 14.15 27.03
N LEU A 2 -3.35 13.12 27.84
CA LEU A 2 -2.42 12.00 28.08
C LEU A 2 -2.00 11.24 26.80
N GLU A 3 -2.93 10.99 25.87
CA GLU A 3 -2.64 10.31 24.60
C GLU A 3 -1.69 11.12 23.70
N ALA A 4 -1.94 12.43 23.56
CA ALA A 4 -1.11 13.30 22.72
C ALA A 4 0.33 13.39 23.24
N ALA A 5 0.50 13.47 24.56
CA ALA A 5 1.84 13.45 25.18
C ALA A 5 2.54 12.10 24.93
N THR A 6 1.83 10.98 25.13
CA THR A 6 2.37 9.63 24.90
C THR A 6 2.81 9.42 23.46
N GLU A 7 2.01 9.86 22.48
CA GLU A 7 2.37 9.78 21.06
C GLU A 7 3.56 10.69 20.73
N THR A 8 3.64 11.88 21.33
CA THR A 8 4.77 12.79 21.15
C THR A 8 6.07 12.16 21.63
N ASP A 9 6.07 11.56 22.82
CA ASP A 9 7.24 10.86 23.36
C ASP A 9 7.64 9.67 22.47
N ARG A 10 6.66 8.94 21.94
CA ARG A 10 6.89 7.84 21.00
C ARG A 10 7.54 8.31 19.70
N TYR A 11 7.11 9.44 19.15
CA TYR A 11 7.70 10.03 17.94
C TYR A 11 9.14 10.48 18.14
N ILE A 12 9.47 10.99 19.34
CA ILE A 12 10.83 11.36 19.72
C ILE A 12 11.71 10.12 19.87
N ALA A 13 11.22 9.08 20.56
CA ALA A 13 11.97 7.86 20.83
C ALA A 13 12.18 6.98 19.58
N TRP A 14 11.23 6.98 18.64
CA TRP A 14 11.29 6.20 17.41
C TRP A 14 11.08 7.07 16.16
N PRO A 15 12.12 7.81 15.75
CA PRO A 15 11.99 8.78 14.66
C PRO A 15 11.57 8.11 13.35
N GLY A 16 10.60 8.72 12.67
CA GLY A 16 10.12 8.28 11.35
C GLY A 16 9.09 7.14 11.37
N GLN A 17 8.90 6.43 12.49
CA GLN A 17 7.92 5.33 12.55
C GLN A 17 6.51 5.82 12.24
N ALA A 18 6.11 6.97 12.79
CA ALA A 18 4.78 7.53 12.57
C ALA A 18 4.48 7.89 11.11
N LEU A 19 5.53 8.07 10.28
CA LEU A 19 5.36 8.33 8.86
C LEU A 19 4.92 7.09 8.08
N SER A 20 5.15 5.87 8.62
CA SER A 20 4.86 4.63 7.92
C SER A 20 3.39 4.49 7.57
N TYR A 21 2.49 4.97 8.44
CA TYR A 21 1.03 4.89 8.25
C TYR A 21 0.61 5.61 6.96
N MET A 22 0.84 6.92 6.89
CA MET A 22 0.41 7.72 5.76
C MET A 22 1.27 7.45 4.51
N THR A 23 2.56 7.18 4.66
CA THR A 23 3.42 6.83 3.52
C THR A 23 2.98 5.53 2.87
N GLY A 24 2.69 4.50 3.67
CA GLY A 24 2.21 3.21 3.17
C GLY A 24 0.84 3.32 2.51
N GLN A 25 -0.11 4.00 3.15
CA GLN A 25 -1.44 4.22 2.58
C GLN A 25 -1.37 4.94 1.23
N ARG A 26 -0.64 6.07 1.16
CA ARG A 26 -0.51 6.87 -0.06
C ARG A 26 0.10 6.05 -1.21
N GLU A 27 1.04 5.16 -0.90
CA GLU A 27 1.64 4.28 -1.90
C GLU A 27 0.63 3.29 -2.48
N ILE A 28 -0.12 2.60 -1.62
CA ILE A 28 -1.14 1.63 -2.04
C ILE A 28 -2.23 2.32 -2.86
N GLU A 29 -2.69 3.50 -2.43
CA GLU A 29 -3.66 4.29 -3.18
C GLU A 29 -3.14 4.76 -4.55
N ALA A 30 -1.86 5.15 -4.63
CA ALA A 30 -1.25 5.56 -5.89
C ALA A 30 -1.16 4.39 -6.88
N LEU A 31 -0.78 3.21 -6.40
CA LEU A 31 -0.72 2.00 -7.24
C LEU A 31 -2.10 1.55 -7.68
N ARG A 32 -3.11 1.65 -6.81
CA ARG A 32 -4.50 1.39 -7.16
C ARG A 32 -4.96 2.30 -8.31
N ARG A 33 -4.79 3.62 -8.16
CA ARG A 33 -5.14 4.59 -9.22
C ARG A 33 -4.44 4.29 -10.54
N LEU A 34 -3.15 3.98 -10.48
CA LEU A 34 -2.37 3.61 -11.68
C LEU A 34 -2.96 2.38 -12.38
N LEU A 35 -3.38 1.36 -11.64
CA LEU A 35 -3.97 0.14 -12.20
C LEU A 35 -5.40 0.36 -12.71
N GLU A 36 -6.21 1.15 -11.99
CA GLU A 36 -7.54 1.59 -12.45
C GLU A 36 -7.44 2.33 -13.80
N GLU A 37 -6.49 3.26 -13.93
CA GLU A 37 -6.24 4.00 -15.17
C GLU A 37 -5.70 3.11 -16.30
N ARG A 38 -4.80 2.17 -15.97
CA ARG A 38 -4.22 1.24 -16.96
C ARG A 38 -5.23 0.24 -17.51
N ASP A 39 -6.05 -0.35 -16.63
CA ASP A 39 -6.90 -1.49 -16.97
C ASP A 39 -8.35 -1.11 -17.30
N GLY A 40 -8.78 0.09 -16.92
CA GLY A 40 -10.13 0.61 -17.19
C GLY A 40 -11.21 -0.36 -16.72
N ASP A 41 -12.13 -0.70 -17.61
CA ASP A 41 -13.26 -1.62 -17.32
C ASP A 41 -12.82 -3.04 -16.94
N ARG A 42 -11.55 -3.40 -17.15
CA ARG A 42 -11.01 -4.71 -16.73
C ARG A 42 -10.42 -4.69 -15.31
N PHE A 43 -10.34 -3.52 -14.67
CA PHE A 43 -9.87 -3.42 -13.30
C PHE A 43 -10.83 -4.13 -12.36
N ASP A 44 -10.29 -4.95 -11.48
CA ASP A 44 -11.03 -5.71 -10.48
C ASP A 44 -10.44 -5.41 -9.10
N LEU A 45 -11.23 -4.73 -8.27
CA LEU A 45 -10.80 -4.32 -6.93
C LEU A 45 -10.54 -5.52 -6.00
N SER A 46 -11.28 -6.61 -6.15
CA SER A 46 -11.07 -7.82 -5.35
C SER A 46 -9.72 -8.43 -5.70
N ALA A 47 -9.47 -8.61 -7.00
CA ALA A 47 -8.21 -9.19 -7.48
C ALA A 47 -7.00 -8.29 -7.17
N PHE A 48 -7.17 -6.96 -7.16
CA PHE A 48 -6.15 -6.02 -6.68
C PHE A 48 -5.81 -6.27 -5.20
N HIS A 49 -6.82 -6.43 -4.33
CA HIS A 49 -6.57 -6.71 -2.91
C HIS A 49 -5.91 -8.07 -2.70
N ASP A 50 -6.35 -9.09 -3.43
CA ASP A 50 -5.75 -10.42 -3.38
C ASP A 50 -4.27 -10.38 -3.75
N GLU A 51 -3.92 -9.64 -4.81
CA GLU A 51 -2.52 -9.49 -5.23
C GLU A 51 -1.70 -8.72 -4.19
N VAL A 52 -2.21 -7.58 -3.69
CA VAL A 52 -1.49 -6.77 -2.68
C VAL A 52 -1.22 -7.57 -1.40
N LEU A 53 -2.21 -8.35 -0.93
CA LEU A 53 -2.09 -9.14 0.29
C LEU A 53 -1.34 -10.45 0.08
N GLY A 54 -1.40 -11.03 -1.12
CA GLY A 54 -0.78 -12.31 -1.48
C GLY A 54 0.75 -12.28 -1.38
N HIS A 55 1.37 -11.13 -1.57
CA HIS A 55 2.83 -10.95 -1.39
C HIS A 55 3.28 -10.90 0.08
N GLY A 56 2.35 -10.84 1.04
CA GLY A 56 2.68 -10.62 2.45
C GLY A 56 3.34 -9.26 2.70
N THR A 57 4.24 -9.18 3.69
CA THR A 57 4.90 -7.93 4.04
C THR A 57 6.07 -7.62 3.10
N LEU A 58 5.89 -6.64 2.23
CA LEU A 58 6.93 -6.15 1.33
C LEU A 58 7.38 -4.73 1.68
N PRO A 59 8.67 -4.39 1.44
CA PRO A 59 9.10 -3.00 1.35
C PRO A 59 8.31 -2.25 0.27
N LEU A 60 7.92 -1.00 0.53
CA LEU A 60 7.14 -0.20 -0.43
C LEU A 60 7.80 -0.08 -1.82
N ALA A 61 9.14 0.00 -1.87
CA ALA A 61 9.87 0.03 -3.13
C ALA A 61 9.72 -1.27 -3.94
N THR A 62 9.63 -2.42 -3.26
CA THR A 62 9.37 -3.71 -3.91
C THR A 62 7.93 -3.79 -4.39
N LEU A 63 6.96 -3.41 -3.54
CA LEU A 63 5.55 -3.36 -3.91
C LEU A 63 5.33 -2.49 -5.15
N ARG A 64 5.89 -1.27 -5.16
CA ARG A 64 5.84 -0.34 -6.30
C ARG A 64 6.39 -0.94 -7.59
N ARG A 65 7.43 -1.77 -7.49
CA ARG A 65 8.09 -2.37 -8.64
C ARG A 65 7.33 -3.58 -9.19
N GLU A 66 6.78 -4.41 -8.32
CA GLU A 66 6.18 -5.68 -8.73
C GLU A 66 4.69 -5.57 -9.05
N LEU A 67 3.92 -4.80 -8.27
CA LEU A 67 2.47 -4.74 -8.41
C LEU A 67 2.00 -4.28 -9.81
N PRO A 68 2.63 -3.27 -10.45
CA PRO A 68 2.26 -2.88 -11.82
C PRO A 68 2.59 -3.91 -12.90
N LYS A 69 3.41 -4.92 -12.60
CA LYS A 69 3.71 -6.01 -13.56
C LYS A 69 2.69 -7.12 -13.50
N TRP A 70 1.90 -7.17 -12.43
CA TRP A 70 0.83 -8.14 -12.30
C TRP A 70 -0.24 -7.89 -13.37
N VAL A 71 -0.66 -8.99 -13.97
CA VAL A 71 -1.80 -9.08 -14.87
C VAL A 71 -2.65 -10.19 -14.29
N LYS A 72 -3.91 -9.88 -13.95
CA LYS A 72 -4.87 -10.90 -13.53
C LYS A 72 -4.81 -12.06 -14.53
N PRO A 73 -4.44 -13.29 -14.11
CA PRO A 73 -4.56 -14.44 -14.99
C PRO A 73 -6.00 -14.47 -15.52
N ARG A 74 -6.17 -14.55 -16.83
CA ARG A 74 -7.51 -14.80 -17.38
C ARG A 74 -7.98 -16.10 -16.77
N ASP A 75 -9.08 -16.05 -16.02
CA ASP A 75 -9.73 -17.24 -15.50
C ASP A 75 -9.93 -18.23 -16.66
N ALA A 76 -9.52 -19.48 -16.44
CA ALA A 76 -9.71 -20.60 -17.36
C ALA A 76 -11.19 -20.99 -17.47
#